data_AF-A0AAV2ZVC2-F1
#
_entry.id   AF-A0AAV2ZVC2-F1
#
_cell.length_a   1.000
_cell.length_b   1.000
_cell.length_c   1.000
_cell.angle_alpha   90.00
_cell.angle_beta   90.00
_cell.angle_gamma   90.00
#
_symmetry.space_group_name_H-M   'P 1'
#
loop_
_entity.id
_entity.type
_entity.pdbx_description
1 polymer ?
#
loop_
_entity_poly.entity_id
_entity_poly.type
_entity_poly.pdbx_seq_one_letter_code
_entity_poly.pdbx_strand_id
1 'polypeptide(L)'
;KHRNNMGPSKPISQPRRNIVGCRIQHGWKEGSGPITQWKGTVLDQVPVNPSLYLIKYDGFDCVYGLELHKDERVSALEVLPDRVDDSPPAEREPGEVVDSLVGKQVEYAKEDGSKRTGMVIHQVEAKPSVYFIKFDDDFHIYVYDLVKTS
;
A
#
# COMPACT_ATOMS: atom_id res chain seq x y z
N LYS A 1 20.81 -15.40 -50.61
CA LYS A 1 20.41 -14.09 -50.05
C LYS A 1 19.07 -14.27 -49.34
N HIS A 2 19.10 -14.59 -48.05
CA HIS A 2 17.89 -14.74 -47.21
C HIS A 2 17.47 -13.37 -46.69
N ARG A 3 16.17 -13.04 -46.78
CA ARG A 3 15.57 -11.91 -46.08
C ARG A 3 14.21 -12.32 -45.56
N ASN A 4 14.19 -12.84 -44.33
CA ASN A 4 12.95 -13.06 -43.59
C ASN A 4 12.61 -11.73 -42.92
N ASN A 5 11.56 -11.06 -43.40
CA ASN A 5 10.99 -9.89 -42.73
C ASN A 5 10.14 -10.37 -41.55
N MET A 6 10.69 -10.35 -40.33
CA MET A 6 9.88 -10.35 -39.11
C MET A 6 9.41 -8.91 -38.87
N GLY A 7 8.11 -8.67 -39.04
CA GLY A 7 7.48 -7.42 -38.59
C GLY A 7 7.56 -7.28 -37.06
N PRO A 8 7.44 -6.06 -36.51
CA PRO A 8 7.52 -5.85 -35.08
C PRO A 8 6.40 -6.61 -34.39
N SER A 9 6.77 -7.62 -33.60
CA SER A 9 5.90 -8.26 -32.63
C SER A 9 5.34 -7.18 -31.71
N LYS A 10 4.01 -7.00 -31.71
CA LYS A 10 3.33 -6.24 -30.65
C LYS A 10 3.85 -6.74 -29.30
N PRO A 11 4.21 -5.86 -28.35
CA PRO A 11 4.53 -6.32 -27.01
C PRO A 11 3.27 -7.03 -26.48
N ILE A 12 3.41 -8.34 -26.24
CA ILE A 12 2.47 -9.10 -25.44
C ILE A 12 2.34 -8.30 -24.15
N SER A 13 1.13 -7.78 -23.88
CA SER A 13 0.83 -7.12 -22.62
C SER A 13 1.18 -8.10 -21.52
N GLN A 14 2.30 -7.86 -20.84
CA GLN A 14 2.67 -8.67 -19.69
C GLN A 14 1.46 -8.70 -18.76
N PRO A 15 1.05 -9.88 -18.23
CA PRO A 15 0.01 -9.92 -17.22
C PRO A 15 0.42 -8.93 -16.13
N ARG A 16 -0.50 -8.00 -15.81
CA ARG A 16 -0.23 -6.95 -14.81
C ARG A 16 0.27 -7.65 -13.55
N ARG A 17 1.53 -7.42 -13.21
CA ARG A 17 2.14 -7.98 -12.00
C ARG A 17 1.28 -7.56 -10.81
N ASN A 18 0.94 -8.48 -9.92
CA ASN A 18 0.33 -8.10 -8.65
C ASN A 18 1.35 -7.23 -7.89
N ILE A 19 1.01 -5.98 -7.64
CA ILE A 19 1.86 -5.01 -6.95
C ILE A 19 1.46 -4.82 -5.48
N VAL A 20 0.41 -5.50 -5.02
CA VAL A 20 0.01 -5.48 -3.60
C VAL A 20 1.14 -6.08 -2.75
N GLY A 21 1.48 -5.41 -1.65
CA GLY A 21 2.62 -5.69 -0.80
C GLY A 21 3.93 -5.04 -1.25
N CYS A 22 4.06 -4.66 -2.52
CA CYS A 22 5.31 -4.13 -3.04
C CYS A 22 5.57 -2.67 -2.66
N ARG A 23 6.86 -2.33 -2.54
CA ARG A 23 7.32 -0.94 -2.60
C ARG A 23 7.23 -0.38 -4.00
N ILE A 24 6.75 0.86 -4.12
CA ILE A 24 6.62 1.57 -5.40
C ILE A 24 7.23 2.96 -5.32
N GLN A 25 7.55 3.51 -6.49
CA GLN A 25 7.74 4.93 -6.70
C GLN A 25 7.02 5.41 -7.95
N HIS A 26 6.59 6.67 -7.95
CA HIS A 26 6.04 7.32 -9.14
C HIS A 26 6.18 8.84 -9.04
N GLY A 27 6.12 9.51 -10.18
CA GLY A 27 5.92 10.95 -10.24
C GLY A 27 4.44 11.30 -10.05
N TRP A 28 4.18 12.44 -9.42
CA TRP A 28 2.87 13.06 -9.30
C TRP A 28 2.89 14.47 -9.88
N LYS A 29 1.95 14.78 -10.77
CA LYS A 29 1.82 16.10 -11.38
C LYS A 29 0.42 16.67 -11.18
N GLU A 30 0.31 17.76 -10.44
CA GLU A 30 -0.94 18.49 -10.28
C GLU A 30 -1.02 19.61 -11.33
N GLY A 31 -1.96 19.51 -12.26
CA GLY A 31 -2.16 20.48 -13.35
C GLY A 31 -0.86 20.77 -14.14
N SER A 32 -0.50 22.05 -14.24
CA SER A 32 0.74 22.51 -14.89
C SER A 32 1.93 22.62 -13.93
N GLY A 33 1.79 22.16 -12.68
CA GLY A 33 2.82 22.22 -11.66
C GLY A 33 4.03 21.32 -11.92
N PRO A 34 5.08 21.43 -11.09
CA PRO A 34 6.23 20.54 -11.15
C PRO A 34 5.83 19.10 -10.80
N ILE A 35 6.58 18.13 -11.34
CA ILE A 35 6.46 16.73 -10.95
C ILE A 35 7.14 16.54 -9.60
N THR A 36 6.43 15.95 -8.65
CA THR A 36 6.96 15.53 -7.34
C THR A 36 7.12 14.02 -7.30
N GLN A 37 8.16 13.52 -6.65
CA GLN A 37 8.41 12.07 -6.57
C GLN A 37 7.84 11.50 -5.27
N TRP A 38 7.05 10.44 -5.39
CA TRP A 38 6.40 9.78 -4.26
C TRP A 38 6.88 8.35 -4.17
N LYS A 39 7.06 7.87 -2.93
CA LYS A 39 7.42 6.49 -2.60
C LYS A 39 6.47 5.97 -1.55
N GLY A 40 6.05 4.73 -1.69
CA GLY A 40 5.06 4.13 -0.82
C GLY A 40 5.00 2.62 -0.93
N THR A 41 4.14 2.02 -0.12
CA THR A 41 3.82 0.60 -0.15
C THR A 41 2.36 0.44 -0.58
N VAL A 42 2.11 -0.42 -1.57
CA VAL A 42 0.75 -0.80 -1.93
C VAL A 42 0.23 -1.79 -0.89
N LEU A 43 -0.81 -1.41 -0.17
CA LEU A 43 -1.35 -2.19 0.95
C LEU A 43 -2.41 -3.17 0.46
N ASP A 44 -3.30 -2.71 -0.42
CA ASP A 44 -4.46 -3.48 -0.84
C ASP A 44 -4.95 -3.04 -2.24
N GLN A 45 -5.79 -3.87 -2.85
CA GLN A 45 -6.50 -3.57 -4.09
C GLN A 45 -8.00 -3.74 -3.85
N VAL A 46 -8.78 -2.70 -4.10
CA VAL A 46 -10.20 -2.69 -3.73
C VAL A 46 -11.00 -3.70 -4.58
N PRO A 47 -11.68 -4.72 -3.99
CA PRO A 47 -12.34 -5.77 -4.77
C PRO A 47 -13.46 -5.26 -5.69
N VAL A 48 -14.21 -4.24 -5.24
CA VAL A 48 -15.31 -3.64 -6.02
C VAL A 48 -14.83 -2.68 -7.11
N ASN A 49 -13.58 -2.21 -7.04
CA ASN A 49 -12.92 -1.46 -8.10
C ASN A 49 -11.44 -1.88 -8.20
N PRO A 50 -11.11 -2.92 -8.98
CA PRO A 50 -9.74 -3.42 -9.10
C PRO A 50 -8.75 -2.41 -9.72
N SER A 51 -9.21 -1.25 -10.21
CA SER A 51 -8.28 -0.20 -10.63
C SER A 51 -7.73 0.59 -9.46
N LEU A 52 -8.43 0.61 -8.32
CA LEU A 52 -8.11 1.39 -7.14
C LEU A 52 -7.21 0.60 -6.19
N TYR A 53 -6.03 1.17 -5.93
CA TYR A 53 -5.06 0.66 -4.97
C TYR A 53 -5.07 1.53 -3.71
N LEU A 54 -4.90 0.88 -2.56
CA LEU A 54 -4.68 1.56 -1.28
C LEU A 54 -3.17 1.62 -1.02
N ILE A 55 -2.64 2.82 -0.81
CA ILE A 55 -1.20 3.07 -0.69
C ILE A 55 -0.91 3.83 0.61
N LYS A 56 0.13 3.40 1.32
CA LYS A 56 0.78 4.21 2.36
C LYS A 56 2.02 4.87 1.77
N TYR A 57 2.04 6.21 1.72
CA TYR A 57 3.24 6.95 1.31
C TYR A 57 4.21 7.18 2.47
N ASP A 58 5.50 7.28 2.16
CA ASP A 58 6.52 7.57 3.15
C ASP A 58 6.31 8.96 3.78
N GLY A 59 6.42 9.05 5.10
CA GLY A 59 6.23 10.31 5.84
C GLY A 59 4.77 10.71 6.06
N PHE A 60 3.81 9.89 5.63
CA PHE A 60 2.39 10.10 5.86
C PHE A 60 1.77 8.88 6.53
N ASP A 61 0.92 9.12 7.53
CA ASP A 61 0.26 8.05 8.28
C ASP A 61 -1.09 7.64 7.68
N CYS A 62 -1.64 8.44 6.75
CA CYS A 62 -2.95 8.15 6.13
C CYS A 62 -2.83 7.18 4.94
N VAL A 63 -3.92 6.45 4.70
CA VAL A 63 -4.14 5.67 3.47
C VAL A 63 -4.55 6.60 2.33
N TYR A 64 -4.00 6.38 1.15
CA TYR A 64 -4.39 7.04 -0.10
C TYR A 64 -4.97 6.02 -1.09
N GLY A 65 -6.08 6.37 -1.72
CA GLY A 65 -6.68 5.57 -2.80
C GLY A 65 -6.33 6.16 -4.16
N LEU A 66 -5.60 5.43 -5.01
CA LEU A 66 -5.27 5.87 -6.36
C LEU A 66 -5.50 4.78 -7.41
N GLU A 67 -6.03 5.18 -8.56
CA GLU A 67 -6.03 4.34 -9.75
C GLU A 67 -4.68 4.43 -10.48
N LEU A 68 -3.63 3.85 -9.91
CA LEU A 68 -2.22 4.02 -10.32
C LEU A 68 -1.93 3.85 -11.83
N HIS A 69 -2.73 3.05 -12.54
CA HIS A 69 -2.58 2.79 -13.97
C HIS A 69 -3.49 3.63 -14.89
N LYS A 70 -4.39 4.42 -14.32
CA LYS A 70 -5.40 5.22 -15.05
C LYS A 70 -5.33 6.71 -14.72
N ASP A 71 -4.83 7.07 -13.55
CA ASP A 71 -4.71 8.46 -13.13
C ASP A 71 -3.59 9.16 -13.92
N GLU A 72 -3.95 10.13 -14.75
CA GLU A 72 -3.01 10.87 -15.61
C GLU A 72 -1.99 11.71 -14.82
N ARG A 73 -2.25 11.97 -13.53
CA ARG A 73 -1.31 12.66 -12.64
C ARG A 73 -0.17 11.74 -12.21
N VAL A 74 -0.37 10.42 -12.29
CA VAL A 74 0.64 9.41 -11.97
C VAL A 74 1.49 9.15 -13.21
N SER A 75 2.82 9.27 -13.05
CA SER A 75 3.78 9.06 -14.13
C SER A 75 4.94 8.20 -13.66
N ALA A 76 5.60 7.49 -14.59
CA ALA A 76 6.80 6.69 -14.30
C ALA A 76 6.65 5.75 -13.08
N LEU A 77 5.51 5.07 -12.97
CA LEU A 77 5.28 4.07 -11.93
C LEU A 77 6.30 2.93 -12.05
N GLU A 78 7.02 2.69 -10.96
CA GLU A 78 8.03 1.66 -10.86
C GLU A 78 7.84 0.88 -9.55
N VAL A 79 7.93 -0.44 -9.63
CA VAL A 79 8.02 -1.31 -8.46
C VAL A 79 9.48 -1.34 -8.03
N LEU A 80 9.75 -0.87 -6.82
CA LEU A 80 11.09 -0.88 -6.25
C LEU A 80 11.45 -2.30 -5.78
N PRO A 81 12.73 -2.71 -5.86
CA PRO A 81 13.16 -3.91 -5.16
C PRO A 81 12.92 -3.71 -3.67
N ASP A 82 12.23 -4.67 -3.04
CA ASP A 82 12.02 -4.62 -1.60
C ASP A 82 13.40 -4.57 -0.92
N ARG A 83 13.58 -3.64 0.02
CA ARG A 83 14.77 -3.67 0.86
C ARG A 83 14.71 -4.98 1.63
N VAL A 84 15.83 -5.70 1.65
CA VAL A 84 16.07 -7.00 2.29
C VAL A 84 15.78 -6.94 3.79
N ASP A 85 14.51 -6.83 4.13
CA ASP A 85 13.94 -7.17 5.42
C ASP A 85 12.93 -8.30 5.16
N ASP A 86 13.36 -9.26 4.34
CA ASP A 86 12.84 -10.62 4.26
C ASP A 86 13.21 -11.35 5.57
N SER A 87 12.84 -10.79 6.72
CA SER A 87 12.28 -11.71 7.69
C SER A 87 10.99 -12.19 7.03
N PRO A 88 10.85 -13.48 6.66
CA PRO A 88 9.54 -13.99 6.26
C PRO A 88 8.56 -13.48 7.32
N PRO A 89 7.38 -12.95 6.94
CA PRO A 89 6.38 -12.58 7.94
C PRO A 89 6.26 -13.79 8.83
N ALA A 90 6.69 -13.66 10.10
CA ALA A 90 7.08 -14.80 10.94
C ALA A 90 6.15 -15.96 10.61
N GLU A 91 6.69 -17.02 9.97
CA GLU A 91 5.87 -18.08 9.39
C GLU A 91 4.90 -18.47 10.50
N ARG A 92 3.61 -18.13 10.32
CA ARG A 92 2.62 -18.40 11.33
C ARG A 92 2.69 -19.91 11.51
N GLU A 93 3.04 -20.36 12.72
CA GLU A 93 3.06 -21.78 13.01
C GLU A 93 1.69 -22.34 12.58
N PRO A 94 1.64 -23.46 11.82
CA PRO A 94 0.37 -24.03 11.38
C PRO A 94 -0.56 -24.29 12.58
N GLY A 95 -1.53 -23.39 12.80
CA GLY A 95 -2.44 -23.44 13.96
C GLY A 95 -2.34 -22.26 14.93
N GLU A 96 -1.40 -21.32 14.75
CA GLU A 96 -1.35 -20.09 15.54
C GLU A 96 -2.48 -19.14 15.13
N VAL A 97 -3.52 -19.11 15.95
CA VAL A 97 -4.60 -18.13 15.83
C VAL A 97 -4.15 -16.87 16.58
N VAL A 98 -3.47 -15.96 15.88
CA VAL A 98 -3.32 -14.60 16.42
C VAL A 98 -4.70 -13.95 16.31
N ASP A 99 -5.32 -13.67 17.45
CA ASP A 99 -6.58 -12.92 17.49
C ASP A 99 -6.40 -11.62 16.70
N SER A 100 -7.18 -11.47 15.63
CA SER A 100 -7.15 -10.25 14.84
C SER A 100 -7.55 -9.08 15.74
N LEU A 101 -6.81 -7.98 15.64
CA LEU A 101 -7.14 -6.75 16.34
C LEU A 101 -8.34 -6.03 15.72
N VAL A 102 -8.85 -6.49 14.58
CA VAL A 102 -10.01 -5.87 13.90
C VAL A 102 -11.22 -5.84 14.85
N GLY A 103 -11.89 -4.68 14.89
CA GLY A 103 -13.01 -4.39 15.77
C GLY A 103 -12.62 -3.99 17.20
N LYS A 104 -11.33 -4.02 17.58
CA LYS A 104 -10.87 -3.53 18.88
C LYS A 104 -10.82 -2.00 18.89
N GLN A 105 -11.23 -1.40 20.01
CA GLN A 105 -11.03 0.02 20.29
C GLN A 105 -9.56 0.26 20.66
N VAL A 106 -9.01 1.37 20.19
CA VAL A 106 -7.63 1.79 20.45
C VAL A 106 -7.60 3.22 20.97
N GLU A 107 -6.59 3.52 21.78
CA GLU A 107 -6.27 4.87 22.23
C GLU A 107 -4.85 5.21 21.78
N TYR A 108 -4.67 6.37 21.17
CA TYR A 108 -3.37 6.91 20.79
C TYR A 108 -3.10 8.18 21.58
N ALA A 109 -1.99 8.20 22.32
CA ALA A 109 -1.48 9.38 22.99
C ALA A 109 -0.54 10.13 22.02
N LYS A 110 -0.90 11.36 21.69
CA LYS A 110 -0.06 12.27 20.90
C LYS A 110 1.08 12.81 21.77
N GLU A 111 2.12 13.35 21.13
CA GLU A 111 3.27 13.94 21.82
C GLU A 111 2.89 15.12 22.73
N ASP A 112 1.82 15.85 22.38
CA ASP A 112 1.28 16.95 23.19
C ASP A 112 0.49 16.49 24.43
N GLY A 113 0.42 15.18 24.67
CA GLY A 113 -0.32 14.56 25.77
C GLY A 113 -1.81 14.43 25.53
N SER A 114 -2.34 14.94 24.42
CA SER A 114 -3.73 14.69 24.02
C SER A 114 -3.92 13.23 23.61
N LYS A 115 -5.12 12.73 23.80
CA LYS A 115 -5.50 11.35 23.47
C LYS A 115 -6.55 11.37 22.38
N ARG A 116 -6.50 10.38 21.50
CA ARG A 116 -7.54 10.10 20.52
C ARG A 116 -7.96 8.64 20.59
N THR A 117 -9.24 8.40 20.45
CA THR A 117 -9.81 7.05 20.39
C THR A 117 -10.18 6.68 18.96
N GLY A 118 -10.16 5.40 18.67
CA GLY A 118 -10.51 4.88 17.36
C GLY A 118 -10.75 3.38 17.38
N MET A 119 -10.93 2.82 16.20
CA MET A 119 -11.15 1.39 16.00
C MET A 119 -10.21 0.86 14.93
N VAL A 120 -9.72 -0.36 15.14
CA VAL A 120 -9.04 -1.13 14.10
C VAL A 120 -10.09 -1.66 13.14
N ILE A 121 -10.02 -1.27 11.86
CA ILE A 121 -11.07 -1.57 10.87
C ILE A 121 -10.64 -2.56 9.80
N HIS A 122 -9.34 -2.79 9.61
CA HIS A 122 -8.82 -3.71 8.60
C HIS A 122 -7.43 -4.21 8.99
N GLN A 123 -7.10 -5.43 8.58
CA GLN A 123 -5.76 -6.00 8.65
C GLN A 123 -5.28 -6.24 7.23
N VAL A 124 -4.08 -5.76 6.90
CA VAL A 124 -3.54 -5.86 5.54
C VAL A 124 -3.08 -7.29 5.28
N GLU A 125 -3.65 -7.96 4.28
CA GLU A 125 -3.35 -9.37 3.97
C GLU A 125 -1.88 -9.57 3.57
N ALA A 126 -1.35 -8.68 2.72
CA ALA A 126 0.03 -8.77 2.25
C ALA A 126 1.07 -8.42 3.32
N LYS A 127 0.67 -7.77 4.42
CA LYS A 127 1.54 -7.45 5.55
C LYS A 127 0.75 -7.51 6.86
N PRO A 128 0.61 -8.70 7.48
CA PRO A 128 -0.32 -8.90 8.59
C PRO A 128 -0.04 -8.12 9.89
N SER A 129 1.15 -7.54 10.05
CA SER A 129 1.45 -6.62 11.16
C SER A 129 0.86 -5.22 10.94
N VAL A 130 0.40 -4.90 9.72
CA VAL A 130 -0.15 -3.60 9.36
C VAL A 130 -1.67 -3.60 9.45
N TYR A 131 -2.19 -2.57 10.11
CA TYR A 131 -3.62 -2.38 10.35
C TYR A 131 -4.09 -0.99 9.91
N PHE A 132 -5.36 -0.93 9.50
CA PHE A 132 -6.05 0.33 9.30
C PHE A 132 -6.79 0.72 10.57
N ILE A 133 -6.62 1.97 10.98
CA ILE A 133 -7.27 2.55 12.17
C ILE A 133 -8.10 3.74 11.72
N LYS A 134 -9.38 3.76 12.10
CA LYS A 134 -10.26 4.92 12.00
C LYS A 134 -10.38 5.54 13.37
N PHE A 135 -9.87 6.75 13.54
CA PHE A 135 -10.10 7.54 14.75
C PHE A 135 -11.41 8.31 14.68
N ASP A 136 -11.98 8.59 15.85
CA ASP A 136 -13.32 9.18 15.99
C ASP A 136 -13.35 10.67 15.67
N ASP A 137 -12.21 11.35 15.77
CA ASP A 137 -12.06 12.82 15.68
C ASP A 137 -11.78 13.35 14.26
N ASP A 138 -11.70 12.49 13.24
CA ASP A 138 -11.53 12.91 11.85
C ASP A 138 -12.22 11.98 10.85
N PHE A 139 -11.94 12.14 9.55
CA PHE A 139 -12.48 11.32 8.46
C PHE A 139 -11.42 10.45 7.76
N HIS A 140 -10.15 10.53 8.15
CA HIS A 140 -9.06 9.77 7.52
C HIS A 140 -8.96 8.35 8.07
N ILE A 141 -8.40 7.45 7.26
CA ILE A 141 -7.97 6.12 7.66
C ILE A 141 -6.45 6.15 7.80
N TYR A 142 -5.94 5.67 8.94
CA TYR A 142 -4.52 5.65 9.27
C TYR A 142 -3.94 4.25 9.17
N VAL A 143 -2.64 4.16 8.90
CA VAL A 143 -1.90 2.90 8.76
C VAL A 143 -0.87 2.79 9.87
N TYR A 144 -0.98 1.75 10.69
CA TYR A 144 0.00 1.47 11.74
C TYR A 144 0.53 0.06 11.64
N ASP A 145 1.83 -0.09 11.89
CA ASP A 145 2.46 -1.38 12.14
C ASP A 145 2.29 -1.69 13.64
N LEU A 146 1.42 -2.63 13.96
CA LEU A 146 1.11 -3.01 15.34
C LEU A 146 1.80 -4.33 15.66
N VAL A 147 2.91 -4.23 16.37
CA VAL A 147 3.64 -5.39 16.89
C VAL A 147 3.25 -5.58 18.35
N LYS A 148 2.87 -6.81 18.72
CA LYS A 148 2.59 -7.16 20.12
C LYS A 148 3.91 -7.19 20.89
N THR A 149 4.12 -6.20 21.75
CA THR A 149 5.23 -6.24 22.72
C THR A 149 4.80 -7.12 23.90
N SER A 150 5.62 -8.13 24.21
CA SER A 150 5.44 -9.03 25.37
C SER A 150 6.09 -8.44 26.62
#